data_AF-A0A1S2L966-F1
#
_entry.id   AF-A0A1S2L966-F1
#
_cell.length_a   1.000
_cell.length_b   1.000
_cell.length_c   1.000
_cell.angle_alpha   90.00
_cell.angle_beta   90.00
_cell.angle_gamma   90.00
#
_symmetry.space_group_name_H-M   'P 1'
#
loop_
_entity.id
_entity.type
_entity.pdbx_description
1 polymer ?
#
loop_
_entity_poly.entity_id
_entity_poly.type
_entity_poly.pdbx_seq_one_letter_code
_entity_poly.pdbx_strand_id
1 'polypeptide(L)'
;MEVKIDGLDSILQKLSILNVDEALENKALNKAGKLTQEAIIDEAPVDQGVLKKNIKLSRPKNGEAVIHTGGAYHAHLIELGRSGGSTTTKKGKKVSWGSTAPNPFFSRGFEQSKNTAKQAMIDELKKGLKL
;
A
#
# COMPACT_ATOMS: atom_id res chain seq x y z
N MET A 1 23.46 -6.71 10.63
CA MET A 1 23.42 -5.33 11.17
C MET A 1 21.96 -4.86 11.16
N GLU A 2 21.15 -5.39 12.08
CA GLU A 2 19.69 -5.12 12.21
C GLU A 2 19.36 -3.83 12.97
N VAL A 3 20.39 -3.16 13.49
CA VAL A 3 20.32 -1.99 14.39
C VAL A 3 19.53 -0.78 13.82
N LYS A 4 19.28 -0.74 12.50
CA LYS A 4 18.52 0.37 11.89
C LYS A 4 17.02 0.29 12.16
N ILE A 5 16.41 -0.89 12.27
CA ILE A 5 14.95 -1.02 12.37
C ILE A 5 14.47 -0.61 13.78
N ASP A 6 15.10 -1.15 14.82
CA ASP A 6 14.78 -0.82 16.22
C ASP A 6 14.99 0.68 16.51
N GLY A 7 15.97 1.30 15.85
CA GLY A 7 16.21 2.73 15.93
C GLY A 7 15.07 3.58 15.34
N LEU A 8 14.48 3.18 14.21
CA LEU A 8 13.37 3.94 13.59
C LEU A 8 12.09 3.80 14.40
N ASP A 9 11.81 2.61 14.93
CA ASP A 9 10.61 2.37 15.72
C ASP A 9 10.64 3.11 17.06
N SER A 10 11.81 3.14 17.71
CA SER A 10 12.00 3.93 18.93
C SER A 10 11.95 5.44 18.68
N ILE A 11 12.38 5.93 17.51
CA ILE A 11 12.19 7.34 17.12
C ILE A 11 10.71 7.64 16.89
N LEU A 12 9.99 6.78 16.16
CA LEU A 12 8.55 6.99 15.90
C LEU A 12 7.73 6.99 17.18
N GLN A 13 8.02 6.09 18.12
CA GLN A 13 7.36 6.10 19.44
C GLN A 13 7.62 7.39 20.22
N LYS A 14 8.85 7.93 20.18
CA LYS A 14 9.15 9.22 20.81
C LYS A 14 8.41 10.36 20.14
N LEU A 15 8.32 10.33 18.80
CA LEU A 15 7.62 11.35 18.02
C LEU A 15 6.09 11.26 18.20
N SER A 16 5.51 10.08 18.39
CA SER A 16 4.06 9.91 18.61
C SER A 16 3.61 10.41 19.97
N ILE A 17 4.51 10.52 20.95
CA ILE A 17 4.23 11.12 22.26
C ILE A 17 4.20 12.65 22.18
N LEU A 18 4.91 13.23 21.22
CA LEU A 18 4.83 14.67 20.96
C LEU A 18 3.48 14.96 20.30
N ASN A 19 2.75 15.96 20.78
CA ASN A 19 1.54 16.43 20.08
C ASN A 19 1.98 17.07 18.76
N VAL A 20 1.94 16.27 17.69
CA VAL A 20 2.20 16.69 16.32
C VAL A 20 0.95 17.37 15.77
N ASP A 21 1.13 18.49 15.09
CA ASP A 21 0.04 19.15 14.37
C ASP A 21 -0.52 18.23 13.27
N GLU A 22 -1.84 18.19 13.12
CA GLU A 22 -2.54 17.30 12.18
C GLU A 22 -2.06 17.52 10.73
N ALA A 23 -1.72 18.77 10.36
CA ALA A 23 -1.20 19.07 9.05
C ALA A 23 0.18 18.44 8.81
N LEU A 24 1.03 18.41 9.83
CA LEU A 24 2.36 17.81 9.77
C LEU A 24 2.26 16.27 9.73
N GLU A 25 1.39 15.69 10.54
CA GLU A 25 1.11 14.25 10.53
C GLU A 25 0.58 13.80 9.17
N ASN A 26 -0.44 14.50 8.65
CA ASN A 26 -1.00 14.22 7.33
C ASN A 26 0.04 14.34 6.21
N LYS A 27 0.99 15.28 6.33
CA LYS A 27 2.08 15.43 5.36
C LYS A 27 3.06 14.26 5.41
N ALA A 28 3.44 13.82 6.62
CA ALA A 28 4.33 12.69 6.83
C ALA A 28 3.69 11.39 6.31
N LEU A 29 2.41 11.15 6.63
CA LEU A 29 1.63 10.00 6.15
C LEU A 29 1.47 10.00 4.63
N ASN A 30 1.20 11.15 4.02
CA ASN A 30 1.12 11.26 2.55
C ASN A 30 2.44 10.92 1.88
N LYS A 31 3.57 11.35 2.45
CA LYS A 31 4.89 11.11 1.88
C LYS A 31 5.28 9.64 1.97
N ALA A 32 5.07 9.02 3.14
CA ALA A 32 5.27 7.59 3.33
C ALA A 32 4.35 6.77 2.43
N GLY A 33 3.06 7.12 2.39
CA GLY A 33 2.05 6.47 1.56
C GLY A 33 2.38 6.52 0.07
N LYS A 34 2.95 7.63 -0.44
CA LYS A 34 3.38 7.73 -1.84
C LYS A 34 4.52 6.78 -2.19
N LEU A 35 5.53 6.68 -1.31
CA LEU A 35 6.64 5.73 -1.52
C LEU A 35 6.14 4.28 -1.52
N THR A 36 5.25 3.94 -0.59
CA THR A 36 4.62 2.62 -0.57
C THR A 36 3.75 2.39 -1.80
N GLN A 37 3.00 3.39 -2.24
CA GLN A 37 2.18 3.33 -3.46
C GLN A 37 3.03 3.06 -4.70
N GLU A 38 4.15 3.76 -4.87
CA GLU A 38 5.08 3.57 -5.98
C GLU A 38 5.66 2.14 -6.00
N ALA A 39 6.11 1.64 -4.84
CA ALA A 39 6.60 0.27 -4.74
C ALA A 39 5.53 -0.78 -5.08
N ILE A 40 4.28 -0.59 -4.64
CA ILE A 40 3.16 -1.46 -5.00
C ILE A 40 2.87 -1.39 -6.50
N ILE A 41 2.95 -0.20 -7.10
CA ILE A 41 2.78 0.00 -8.54
C ILE A 41 3.89 -0.73 -9.30
N ASP A 42 5.13 -0.70 -8.83
CA ASP A 42 6.25 -1.37 -9.50
C ASP A 42 6.08 -2.90 -9.50
N GLU A 43 5.68 -3.46 -8.36
CA GLU A 43 5.40 -4.89 -8.16
C GLU A 43 4.12 -5.38 -8.86
N ALA A 44 3.19 -4.48 -9.19
CA ALA A 44 1.92 -4.84 -9.80
C ALA A 44 2.13 -5.43 -11.21
N PRO A 45 1.48 -6.56 -11.55
CA PRO A 45 1.61 -7.17 -12.86
C PRO A 45 1.07 -6.25 -13.97
N VAL A 46 1.70 -6.33 -15.15
CA VAL A 46 1.34 -5.53 -16.32
C VAL A 46 0.72 -6.42 -17.38
N ASP A 47 -0.52 -6.09 -17.71
CA ASP A 47 -1.16 -6.51 -18.97
C ASP A 47 -1.39 -5.25 -19.83
N GLN A 48 -2.48 -4.52 -19.60
CA GLN A 48 -2.78 -3.24 -20.26
C GLN A 48 -2.44 -2.00 -19.40
N GLY A 49 -1.82 -2.21 -18.23
CA GLY A 49 -1.48 -1.14 -17.28
C GLY A 49 -2.66 -0.54 -16.50
N VAL A 50 -3.89 -1.06 -16.67
CA VAL A 50 -5.09 -0.59 -15.96
C VAL A 50 -4.94 -0.73 -14.44
N LEU A 51 -4.35 -1.83 -13.96
CA LEU A 51 -4.10 -2.04 -12.53
C LEU A 51 -3.21 -0.95 -11.95
N LYS A 52 -2.03 -0.72 -12.56
CA LYS A 52 -1.07 0.32 -12.14
C LYS A 52 -1.71 1.70 -12.06
N LYS A 53 -2.51 2.08 -13.05
CA LYS A 53 -3.21 3.37 -13.12
C LYS A 53 -4.28 3.56 -12.03
N ASN A 54 -4.79 2.47 -11.46
CA ASN A 54 -5.87 2.51 -10.47
C ASN A 54 -5.42 2.33 -9.02
N ILE A 55 -4.14 2.00 -8.77
CA ILE A 55 -3.57 1.97 -7.42
C ILE A 55 -3.47 3.42 -6.92
N LYS A 56 -4.26 3.76 -5.91
CA LYS A 56 -4.40 5.12 -5.39
C LYS A 56 -4.16 5.17 -3.90
N LEU A 57 -3.41 6.18 -3.48
CA LEU A 57 -3.34 6.63 -2.09
C LEU A 57 -4.57 7.49 -1.78
N SER A 58 -5.32 7.11 -0.76
CA SER A 58 -6.39 7.92 -0.18
C SER A 58 -5.81 8.99 0.72
N ARG A 59 -6.49 10.14 0.81
CA ARG A 59 -6.13 11.20 1.77
C ARG A 59 -6.09 10.60 3.18
N PRO A 60 -5.02 10.83 3.96
CA PRO A 60 -4.93 10.36 5.32
C PRO A 60 -6.10 10.87 6.16
N LYS A 61 -6.64 9.99 7.00
CA LYS A 61 -7.70 10.30 7.97
C LYS A 61 -7.44 9.51 9.24
N ASN A 62 -7.68 10.11 10.40
CA ASN A 62 -7.53 9.45 11.70
C ASN A 62 -6.14 8.81 11.91
N GLY A 63 -5.07 9.45 11.43
CA GLY A 63 -3.69 8.94 11.55
C GLY A 63 -3.33 7.81 10.59
N GLU A 64 -4.19 7.46 9.63
CA GLU A 64 -3.96 6.35 8.70
C GLU A 64 -3.97 6.81 7.23
N ALA A 65 -3.01 6.29 6.46
CA ALA A 65 -2.94 6.39 5.00
C ALA A 65 -3.30 5.04 4.37
N VAL A 66 -4.31 5.02 3.49
CA VAL A 66 -4.82 3.79 2.87
C VAL A 66 -4.51 3.77 1.38
N ILE A 67 -3.93 2.68 0.90
CA ILE A 67 -3.69 2.44 -0.53
C ILE A 67 -4.67 1.37 -1.01
N HIS A 68 -5.35 1.63 -2.13
CA HIS A 68 -6.37 0.74 -2.67
C HIS A 68 -6.28 0.65 -4.20
N THR A 69 -6.85 -0.40 -4.78
CA THR A 69 -6.82 -0.67 -6.23
C THR A 69 -7.86 0.11 -7.02
N GLY A 70 -8.56 1.07 -6.40
CA GLY A 70 -9.49 1.97 -7.07
C GLY A 70 -10.49 1.27 -7.98
N GLY A 71 -10.49 1.65 -9.27
CA GLY A 71 -11.36 1.09 -10.31
C GLY A 71 -10.95 -0.30 -10.83
N ALA A 72 -9.84 -0.88 -10.35
CA ALA A 72 -9.47 -2.25 -10.68
C ALA A 72 -10.18 -3.24 -9.75
N TYR A 73 -11.50 -3.39 -9.95
CA TYR A 73 -12.38 -4.21 -9.10
C TYR A 73 -11.92 -5.65 -8.93
N HIS A 74 -11.27 -6.22 -9.96
CA HIS A 74 -10.81 -7.61 -9.96
C HIS A 74 -9.37 -7.80 -9.49
N ALA A 75 -8.70 -6.75 -9.02
CA ALA A 75 -7.31 -6.84 -8.57
C ALA A 75 -7.12 -7.84 -7.41
N HIS A 76 -8.14 -8.00 -6.54
CA HIS A 76 -8.12 -9.00 -5.47
C HIS A 76 -7.97 -10.44 -5.98
N LEU A 77 -8.46 -10.75 -7.20
CA LEU A 77 -8.29 -12.07 -7.82
C LEU A 77 -6.85 -12.34 -8.23
N ILE A 78 -6.05 -11.29 -8.43
CA ILE A 78 -4.62 -11.37 -8.72
C ILE A 78 -3.84 -11.43 -7.41
N GLU A 79 -4.16 -10.55 -6.45
CA GLU A 79 -3.50 -10.49 -5.15
C GLU A 79 -3.62 -11.81 -4.38
N LEU A 80 -4.84 -12.35 -4.29
CA LEU A 80 -5.17 -13.53 -3.48
C LEU A 80 -5.28 -14.82 -4.30
N GLY A 81 -5.27 -14.70 -5.63
CA GLY A 81 -5.56 -15.81 -6.52
C GLY A 81 -7.04 -16.20 -6.50
N ARG A 82 -7.38 -17.23 -7.29
CA ARG A 82 -8.71 -17.84 -7.30
C ARG A 82 -8.66 -19.29 -7.74
N SER A 83 -9.59 -20.10 -7.24
CA SER A 83 -9.81 -21.44 -7.76
C SER A 83 -10.52 -21.40 -9.13
N GLY A 84 -10.23 -22.41 -9.95
CA GLY A 84 -10.96 -22.64 -11.19
C GLY A 84 -12.39 -23.07 -10.91
N GLY A 85 -13.31 -22.76 -11.82
CA GLY A 85 -14.71 -23.07 -11.64
C GLY A 85 -15.53 -22.91 -12.90
N SER A 86 -16.78 -23.31 -12.83
CA SER A 86 -17.76 -23.04 -13.89
C SER A 86 -19.12 -22.76 -13.28
N THR A 87 -19.86 -21.83 -13.90
CA THR A 87 -21.25 -21.56 -13.53
C THR A 87 -22.10 -21.35 -14.77
N THR A 88 -23.40 -21.56 -14.65
CA THR A 88 -24.36 -21.27 -15.70
C THR A 88 -24.99 -19.92 -15.40
N THR A 89 -24.83 -18.97 -16.33
CA THR A 89 -25.44 -17.64 -16.21
C THR A 89 -26.97 -17.74 -16.23
N LYS A 90 -27.66 -16.70 -15.75
CA LYS A 90 -29.13 -16.62 -15.79
C LYS A 90 -29.72 -16.77 -17.21
N LYS A 91 -28.91 -16.55 -18.25
CA LYS A 91 -29.27 -16.72 -19.68
C LYS A 91 -28.95 -18.13 -20.22
N GLY A 92 -28.66 -19.10 -19.36
CA GLY A 92 -28.32 -20.48 -19.74
C GLY A 92 -26.91 -20.68 -20.32
N LYS A 93 -26.12 -19.62 -20.50
CA LYS A 93 -24.75 -19.74 -20.99
C LYS A 93 -23.83 -20.28 -19.89
N LYS A 94 -23.14 -21.40 -20.15
CA LYS A 94 -22.08 -21.93 -19.29
C LYS A 94 -20.82 -21.10 -19.45
N VAL A 95 -20.29 -20.60 -18.35
CA VAL A 95 -19.02 -19.90 -18.29
C VAL A 95 -18.07 -20.67 -17.39
N SER A 96 -16.82 -20.82 -17.83
CA SER A 96 -15.75 -21.45 -17.07
C SER A 96 -14.59 -20.48 -16.94
N TRP A 97 -13.83 -20.62 -15.86
CA TRP A 97 -12.59 -19.90 -15.64
C TRP A 97 -11.53 -20.84 -15.06
N GLY A 98 -10.28 -20.62 -15.46
CA GLY A 98 -9.14 -21.34 -14.90
C GLY A 98 -8.79 -20.87 -13.50
N SER A 99 -7.99 -21.67 -12.80
CA SER A 99 -7.34 -21.25 -11.56
C SER A 99 -6.32 -20.16 -11.85
N THR A 100 -6.08 -19.30 -10.85
CA THR A 100 -5.05 -18.26 -10.90
C THR A 100 -4.30 -18.29 -9.59
N ALA A 101 -2.98 -18.48 -9.65
CA ALA A 101 -2.14 -18.44 -8.47
C ALA A 101 -2.10 -17.03 -7.89
N PRO A 102 -2.04 -16.88 -6.54
CA PRO A 102 -1.86 -15.59 -5.90
C PRO A 102 -0.55 -14.93 -6.34
N ASN A 103 -0.63 -13.64 -6.61
CA ASN A 103 0.52 -12.77 -6.85
C ASN A 103 0.40 -11.58 -5.89
N PRO A 104 0.93 -11.69 -4.65
CA PRO A 104 0.70 -10.71 -3.59
C PRO A 104 1.55 -9.45 -3.76
N PHE A 105 1.21 -8.61 -4.74
CA PHE A 105 1.99 -7.44 -5.11
C PHE A 105 1.83 -6.28 -4.10
N PHE A 106 0.71 -6.21 -3.36
CA PHE A 106 0.59 -5.28 -2.24
C PHE A 106 1.56 -5.62 -1.13
N SER A 107 1.58 -6.89 -0.69
CA SER A 107 2.49 -7.32 0.38
C SER A 107 3.95 -7.14 -0.02
N ARG A 108 4.34 -7.50 -1.24
CA ARG A 108 5.72 -7.32 -1.70
C ARG A 108 6.12 -5.84 -1.78
N GLY A 109 5.27 -4.99 -2.37
CA GLY A 109 5.53 -3.55 -2.45
C GLY A 109 5.62 -2.90 -1.08
N PHE A 110 4.78 -3.32 -0.13
CA PHE A 110 4.86 -2.88 1.27
C PHE A 110 6.18 -3.31 1.92
N GLU A 111 6.55 -4.59 1.83
CA GLU A 111 7.78 -5.11 2.44
C GLU A 111 9.05 -4.44 1.87
N GLN A 112 9.07 -4.15 0.58
CA GLN A 112 10.17 -3.45 -0.08
C GLN A 112 10.28 -1.99 0.38
N SER A 113 9.15 -1.31 0.55
CA SER A 113 9.12 0.13 0.86
C SER A 113 9.10 0.48 2.35
N LYS A 114 8.76 -0.47 3.24
CA LYS A 114 8.50 -0.20 4.66
C LYS A 114 9.59 0.63 5.35
N ASN A 115 10.86 0.32 5.09
CA ASN A 115 11.99 1.00 5.74
C ASN A 115 12.16 2.43 5.21
N THR A 116 12.06 2.59 3.89
CA THR A 116 12.17 3.88 3.21
C THR A 116 11.00 4.79 3.57
N ALA A 117 9.79 4.23 3.65
CA ALA A 117 8.59 4.94 4.07
C ALA A 117 8.67 5.39 5.55
N LYS A 118 9.13 4.51 6.45
CA LYS A 118 9.39 4.87 7.86
C LYS A 118 10.41 6.00 7.98
N GLN A 119 11.53 5.92 7.26
CA GLN A 119 12.55 6.97 7.26
C GLN A 119 11.98 8.30 6.75
N ALA A 120 11.27 8.30 5.62
CA ALA A 120 10.68 9.50 5.05
C ALA A 120 9.64 10.16 5.97
N MET A 121 8.89 9.35 6.71
CA MET A 121 7.96 9.82 7.74
C MET A 121 8.70 10.51 8.88
N ILE A 122 9.75 9.87 9.43
CA ILE A 122 10.58 10.42 10.51
C ILE A 122 11.23 11.75 10.07
N ASP A 123 11.76 11.80 8.85
CA ASP A 123 12.43 13.00 8.33
C ASP A 123 11.46 14.17 8.20
N GLU A 124 10.21 13.91 7.77
CA GLU A 124 9.20 14.95 7.66
C GLU A 124 8.74 15.45 9.04
N LEU A 125 8.55 14.53 10.00
CA LEU A 125 8.20 14.88 11.38
C LEU A 125 9.31 15.69 12.06
N LYS A 126 10.57 15.26 11.97
CA LYS A 126 11.73 16.01 12.51
C LYS A 126 11.81 17.42 11.94
N LYS A 127 11.69 17.54 10.61
CA LYS A 127 11.71 18.83 9.92
C LYS A 127 10.59 19.76 10.39
N GLY A 128 9.39 19.24 10.60
CA GLY A 128 8.26 20.04 11.08
C GLY A 128 8.38 20.43 12.56
N LEU A 129 8.98 19.57 13.37
CA LEU A 129 9.25 19.83 14.80
C LEU A 129 10.53 20.65 15.05
N LYS A 130 11.29 20.98 13.99
CA LYS A 130 12.58 21.69 14.04
C LYS A 130 13.64 20.95 14.88
N LEU A 131 13.63 19.63 14.82
CA LEU A 131 14.62 18.71 15.40
C LEU A 131 15.61 18.26 14.32
#